data_AF-A0A1G9D2T4-F1
#
_entry.id   AF-A0A1G9D2T4-F1
#
_cell.length_a   1.000
_cell.length_b   1.000
_cell.length_c   1.000
_cell.angle_alpha   90.00
_cell.angle_beta   90.00
_cell.angle_gamma   90.00
#
_symmetry.space_group_name_H-M   'P 1'
#
loop_
_entity.id
_entity.type
_entity.pdbx_description
1 polymer ?
#
loop_
_entity_poly.entity_id
_entity_poly.type
_entity_poly.pdbx_seq_one_letter_code
_entity_poly.pdbx_strand_id
1 'polypeptide(L)'
;MSKKNKALPFFHEYFEEWIELYKVGAVRQVTLQKYYMSHQRIIELVPHLKMNELNRRSYQTLLNRYAVTHEKQTTMDFHHQLKGAILDAVDEGLIDNNPTRKIIIKGKDPRT
;
A
#
# COMPACT_ATOMS: atom_id res chain seq x y z
N MET A 1 -16.82 -26.41 13.46
CA MET A 1 -16.14 -25.75 12.33
C MET A 1 -14.92 -25.02 12.87
N SER A 2 -13.74 -25.61 12.69
CA SER A 2 -12.49 -25.13 13.29
C SER A 2 -12.11 -23.76 12.74
N LYS A 3 -12.15 -22.72 13.59
CA LYS A 3 -11.50 -21.43 13.32
C LYS A 3 -10.01 -21.72 13.17
N LYS A 4 -9.52 -21.85 11.93
CA LYS A 4 -8.09 -21.88 11.66
C LYS A 4 -7.52 -20.58 12.23
N ASN A 5 -6.57 -20.70 13.16
CA ASN A 5 -5.65 -19.62 13.54
C ASN A 5 -4.85 -19.26 12.27
N LYS A 6 -5.46 -18.50 11.36
CA LYS A 6 -4.78 -18.02 10.16
C LYS A 6 -3.94 -16.84 10.65
N ALA A 7 -2.61 -16.97 10.57
CA ALA A 7 -1.74 -15.83 10.75
C ALA A 7 -2.23 -14.72 9.80
N LEU A 8 -2.34 -13.49 10.32
CA LEU A 8 -2.75 -12.37 9.50
C LEU A 8 -1.69 -12.15 8.40
N PRO A 9 -2.12 -11.96 7.14
CA PRO A 9 -1.18 -11.77 6.04
C PRO A 9 -0.35 -10.51 6.23
N PHE A 10 0.82 -10.49 5.61
CA PHE A 10 1.59 -9.27 5.46
C PHE A 10 0.90 -8.31 4.48
N PHE A 11 1.13 -7.02 4.65
CA PHE A 11 0.51 -5.99 3.82
C PHE A 11 0.89 -6.14 2.34
N HIS A 12 2.12 -6.55 2.03
CA HIS A 12 2.53 -6.76 0.64
C HIS A 12 1.78 -7.93 0.00
N GLU A 13 1.60 -9.05 0.73
CA GLU A 13 0.86 -10.23 0.24
C GLU A 13 -0.60 -9.85 -0.05
N TYR A 14 -1.25 -9.15 0.88
CA TYR A 14 -2.60 -8.64 0.66
C TYR A 14 -2.68 -7.70 -0.56
N PHE A 15 -1.70 -6.81 -0.71
CA PHE A 15 -1.68 -5.86 -1.82
C PHE A 15 -1.53 -6.57 -3.18
N GLU A 16 -0.71 -7.63 -3.25
CA GLU A 16 -0.59 -8.47 -4.43
C GLU A 16 -1.90 -9.20 -4.75
N GLU A 17 -2.51 -9.87 -3.77
CA GLU A 17 -3.81 -10.53 -3.94
C GLU A 17 -4.87 -9.55 -4.45
N TRP A 18 -4.90 -8.33 -3.92
CA TRP A 18 -5.81 -7.28 -4.36
C TRP A 18 -5.53 -6.81 -5.80
N ILE A 19 -4.26 -6.72 -6.22
CA ILE A 19 -3.91 -6.40 -7.62
C ILE A 19 -4.46 -7.47 -8.56
N GLU A 20 -4.19 -8.74 -8.25
CA GLU A 20 -4.64 -9.87 -9.05
C GLU A 20 -6.17 -9.92 -9.16
N LEU A 21 -6.87 -9.67 -8.05
CA LEU A 21 -8.32 -9.75 -8.00
C LEU A 21 -9.02 -8.58 -8.71
N TYR A 22 -8.52 -7.35 -8.54
CA TYR A 22 -9.26 -6.14 -8.94
C TYR A 22 -8.64 -5.34 -10.09
N LYS A 23 -7.35 -5.54 -10.41
CA LYS A 23 -6.65 -4.74 -11.43
C LYS A 23 -6.31 -5.53 -12.68
N VAL A 24 -5.92 -6.81 -12.55
CA VAL A 24 -5.63 -7.66 -13.71
C VAL A 24 -6.87 -7.78 -14.59
N GLY A 25 -6.71 -7.51 -15.90
CA GLY A 25 -7.81 -7.48 -16.87
C GLY A 25 -8.74 -6.25 -16.79
N ALA A 26 -8.72 -5.49 -15.69
CA ALA A 26 -9.60 -4.33 -15.48
C ALA A 26 -8.94 -2.99 -15.84
N VAL A 27 -7.61 -2.89 -15.80
CA VAL A 27 -6.87 -1.66 -16.14
C VAL A 27 -5.89 -1.88 -17.29
N ARG A 28 -5.43 -0.78 -17.90
CA ARG A 28 -4.41 -0.83 -18.96
C ARG A 28 -3.11 -1.44 -18.42
N GLN A 29 -2.39 -2.17 -19.27
CA GLN A 29 -1.13 -2.83 -18.89
C GLN A 29 -0.12 -1.87 -18.23
N VAL A 30 0.06 -0.66 -18.77
CA VAL A 30 0.96 0.35 -18.17
C VAL A 30 0.53 0.79 -16.76
N THR A 31 -0.76 0.74 -16.45
CA THR A 31 -1.28 1.06 -15.11
C THR A 31 -1.07 -0.12 -14.18
N LEU A 32 -1.33 -1.34 -14.65
CA LEU A 32 -1.08 -2.56 -13.89
C LEU A 32 0.40 -2.69 -13.51
N GLN A 33 1.32 -2.39 -14.43
CA GLN A 33 2.76 -2.38 -14.14
C GLN A 33 3.13 -1.40 -13.01
N LYS A 34 2.48 -0.23 -12.93
CA LYS A 34 2.69 0.69 -11.81
C LYS A 34 2.28 0.08 -10.46
N TYR A 35 1.17 -0.66 -10.42
CA TYR A 35 0.75 -1.37 -9.21
C TYR A 35 1.78 -2.41 -8.78
N TYR A 36 2.31 -3.22 -9.70
CA TYR A 36 3.38 -4.17 -9.37
C TYR A 36 4.68 -3.48 -8.92
N MET A 37 5.04 -2.35 -9.54
CA MET A 37 6.15 -1.54 -9.05
C MET A 37 5.92 -1.07 -7.62
N SER A 38 4.70 -0.63 -7.29
CA SER A 38 4.33 -0.27 -5.92
C SER A 38 4.39 -1.45 -4.97
N HIS A 39 3.92 -2.64 -5.37
CA HIS A 39 4.05 -3.88 -4.59
C HIS A 39 5.52 -4.16 -4.23
N GLN A 40 6.41 -4.10 -5.22
CA GLN A 40 7.85 -4.27 -5.01
C GLN A 40 8.42 -3.27 -3.98
N ARG A 41 7.97 -2.01 -4.02
CA ARG A 41 8.39 -1.00 -3.01
C ARG A 41 7.86 -1.30 -1.63
N ILE A 42 6.67 -1.89 -1.49
CA ILE A 42 6.16 -2.32 -0.19
C ILE A 42 7.03 -3.43 0.38
N ILE A 43 7.40 -4.43 -0.44
CA ILE A 43 8.33 -5.51 -0.04
C ILE A 43 9.66 -4.94 0.46
N GLU A 44 10.24 -3.98 -0.27
CA GLU A 44 11.52 -3.38 0.09
C GLU A 44 11.45 -2.53 1.38
N LEU A 45 10.36 -1.81 1.59
CA LEU A 45 10.26 -0.82 2.68
C LEU A 45 9.70 -1.39 3.98
N VAL A 46 8.77 -2.35 3.88
CA VAL A 46 7.99 -2.89 5.01
C VAL A 46 7.64 -4.38 4.82
N PRO A 47 8.63 -5.27 4.59
CA PRO A 47 8.38 -6.69 4.26
C PRO A 47 7.62 -7.46 5.34
N HIS A 48 7.72 -7.04 6.60
CA HIS A 48 7.13 -7.76 7.73
C HIS A 48 5.93 -7.04 8.35
N LEU A 49 5.41 -5.99 7.70
CA LEU A 49 4.26 -5.25 8.22
C LEU A 49 2.99 -6.06 8.04
N LYS A 50 2.31 -6.41 9.14
CA LYS A 50 1.05 -7.16 9.08
C LYS A 50 -0.15 -6.23 8.84
N MET A 51 -1.24 -6.78 8.32
CA MET A 51 -2.47 -6.03 8.07
C MET A 51 -3.04 -5.35 9.33
N ASN A 52 -3.06 -6.02 10.48
CA ASN A 52 -3.52 -5.43 11.75
C ASN A 52 -2.58 -4.37 12.34
N GLU A 53 -1.33 -4.31 11.85
CA GLU A 53 -0.36 -3.29 12.25
C GLU A 53 -0.43 -2.06 11.32
N LEU A 54 -1.24 -2.14 10.25
CA LEU A 54 -1.45 -1.03 9.32
C LEU A 54 -2.37 0.01 9.94
N ASN A 55 -1.76 1.02 10.54
CA ASN A 55 -2.42 2.19 11.12
C ASN A 55 -1.81 3.46 10.53
N ARG A 56 -2.36 4.61 10.88
CA ARG A 56 -1.91 5.91 10.34
C ARG A 56 -0.41 6.16 10.56
N ARG A 57 0.16 5.69 11.68
CA ARG A 57 1.58 5.89 12.01
C ARG A 57 2.47 4.99 11.15
N SER A 58 2.17 3.69 11.04
CA SER A 58 2.95 2.77 10.21
C SER A 58 2.85 3.16 8.73
N TYR A 59 1.67 3.56 8.27
CA TYR A 59 1.47 4.04 6.90
C TYR A 59 2.22 5.36 6.61
N GLN A 60 2.17 6.35 7.50
CA GLN A 60 2.97 7.58 7.34
C GLN A 60 4.48 7.29 7.36
N THR A 61 4.92 6.30 8.15
CA THR A 61 6.33 5.87 8.19
C THR A 61 6.75 5.26 6.86
N LEU A 62 5.91 4.39 6.27
CA LEU A 62 6.13 3.85 4.92
C LEU A 62 6.29 4.97 3.88
N LEU A 63 5.36 5.94 3.85
CA LEU A 63 5.44 7.07 2.92
C LEU A 63 6.70 7.92 3.14
N ASN A 64 7.07 8.18 4.41
CA ASN A 64 8.29 8.93 4.71
C ASN A 64 9.55 8.21 4.20
N ARG A 65 9.62 6.87 4.34
CA ARG A 65 10.76 6.10 3.82
C ARG A 65 10.82 6.16 2.30
N TYR A 66 9.69 6.04 1.62
CA TYR A 66 9.62 6.15 0.16
C TYR A 66 10.03 7.54 -0.33
N ALA A 67 9.59 8.59 0.37
CA ALA A 67 9.90 9.99 0.06
C ALA A 67 11.40 10.35 0.19
N VAL A 68 12.21 9.56 0.89
CA VAL A 68 13.66 9.79 1.00
C VAL A 68 14.34 9.69 -0.36
N THR A 69 13.83 8.89 -1.29
CA THR A 69 14.45 8.67 -2.60
C THR A 69 13.65 9.20 -3.77
N HIS A 70 12.38 9.56 -3.56
CA HIS A 70 11.45 9.91 -4.63
C HIS A 70 10.94 11.35 -4.50
N GLU A 71 10.61 11.95 -5.64
CA GLU A 71 9.97 13.27 -5.69
C GLU A 71 8.58 13.23 -5.05
N LYS A 72 8.08 14.42 -4.69
CA LYS A 72 6.77 14.55 -4.03
C LYS A 72 5.63 13.99 -4.88
N GLN A 73 5.66 14.21 -6.20
CA GLN A 73 4.63 13.69 -7.11
C GLN A 73 4.68 12.15 -7.18
N THR A 74 5.88 11.57 -7.28
CA THR A 74 6.04 10.12 -7.27
C THR A 74 5.55 9.49 -5.96
N THR A 75 5.80 10.15 -4.82
CA THR A 75 5.28 9.71 -3.52
C THR A 75 3.75 9.82 -3.46
N MET A 76 3.16 10.85 -4.07
CA MET A 76 1.70 10.98 -4.19
C MET A 76 1.09 9.87 -5.04
N ASP A 77 1.71 9.53 -6.17
CA ASP A 77 1.23 8.46 -7.04
C ASP A 77 1.30 7.09 -6.35
N PHE A 78 2.39 6.84 -5.61
CA PHE A 78 2.53 5.66 -4.76
C PHE A 78 1.41 5.61 -3.71
N HIS A 79 1.17 6.71 -3.00
CA HIS A 79 0.06 6.81 -2.05
C HIS A 79 -1.29 6.46 -2.68
N HIS A 80 -1.61 7.00 -3.86
CA HIS A 80 -2.90 6.74 -4.53
C HIS A 80 -3.08 5.27 -4.91
N GLN A 81 -2.03 4.61 -5.37
CA GLN A 81 -2.09 3.18 -5.71
C GLN A 81 -2.35 2.32 -4.47
N LEU A 82 -1.67 2.63 -3.36
CA LEU A 82 -1.87 1.90 -2.09
C LEU A 82 -3.24 2.18 -1.47
N LYS A 83 -3.72 3.42 -1.59
CA LYS A 83 -4.97 3.86 -0.95
C LYS A 83 -6.18 3.06 -1.40
N GLY A 84 -6.26 2.65 -2.66
CA GLY A 84 -7.35 1.82 -3.16
C GLY A 84 -7.49 0.52 -2.37
N ALA A 85 -6.42 -0.28 -2.34
CA ALA A 85 -6.38 -1.55 -1.61
C ALA A 85 -6.66 -1.38 -0.11
N ILE A 86 -6.12 -0.32 0.49
CA ILE A 86 -6.30 -0.06 1.93
C ILE A 86 -7.75 0.29 2.27
N LEU A 87 -8.46 1.01 1.40
CA LEU A 87 -9.88 1.34 1.64
C LEU A 87 -10.75 0.09 1.54
N ASP A 88 -10.51 -0.76 0.54
CA ASP A 88 -11.22 -2.03 0.40
C ASP A 88 -10.97 -2.93 1.63
N ALA A 89 -9.73 -2.99 2.13
CA ALA A 89 -9.40 -3.70 3.37
C ALA A 89 -10.14 -3.17 4.61
N VAL A 90 -10.40 -1.85 4.67
CA VAL A 90 -11.17 -1.23 5.76
C VAL A 90 -12.64 -1.60 5.62
N ASP A 91 -13.19 -1.55 4.41
CA ASP A 91 -14.59 -1.88 4.12
C ASP A 91 -14.89 -3.38 4.37
N GLU A 92 -13.90 -4.25 4.12
CA GLU A 92 -13.93 -5.68 4.43
C GLU A 92 -13.71 -6.00 5.92
N GLY A 93 -13.36 -5.01 6.74
CA GLY A 93 -13.09 -5.18 8.18
C GLY A 93 -11.76 -5.88 8.49
N LEU A 94 -10.82 -5.93 7.54
CA LEU A 94 -9.46 -6.42 7.76
C LEU A 94 -8.61 -5.41 8.54
N ILE A 95 -8.96 -4.12 8.45
CA ILE A 95 -8.32 -3.02 9.16
C ILE A 95 -9.38 -2.17 9.85
N ASP A 96 -9.24 -1.97 11.16
CA ASP A 96 -10.26 -1.27 11.96
C ASP A 96 -10.46 0.20 11.59
N ASN A 97 -9.40 0.88 11.16
CA ASN A 97 -9.40 2.32 10.95
C ASN A 97 -8.62 2.69 9.70
N ASN A 98 -9.18 3.57 8.86
CA ASN A 98 -8.53 4.05 7.65
C ASN A 98 -7.17 4.74 7.95
N PRO A 99 -6.03 4.11 7.62
CA PRO A 99 -4.71 4.63 7.91
C PRO A 99 -4.26 5.71 6.90
N THR A 100 -4.97 5.85 5.78
CA THR A 100 -4.66 6.82 4.71
C THR A 100 -5.19 8.22 4.97
N ARG A 101 -6.03 8.40 6.01
CA ARG A 101 -6.69 9.67 6.30
C ARG A 101 -5.70 10.72 6.84
N LYS A 102 -5.77 11.94 6.29
CA LYS A 102 -4.96 13.11 6.70
C LYS A 102 -3.45 12.81 6.72
N ILE A 103 -2.97 12.01 5.77
CA ILE A 103 -1.54 11.74 5.60
C ILE A 103 -0.85 12.96 5.01
N ILE A 104 0.44 13.08 5.26
CA ILE A 104 1.29 14.17 4.77
C ILE A 104 2.19 13.60 3.68
N ILE A 105 2.04 14.09 2.45
CA ILE A 105 2.91 13.73 1.34
C ILE A 105 4.17 14.61 1.37
N LYS A 106 5.32 13.95 1.44
CA LYS A 106 6.66 14.53 1.34
C LYS A 106 7.37 13.95 0.12
N GLY A 107 8.49 14.52 -0.26
CA GLY A 107 9.36 13.99 -1.30
C GLY A 107 10.59 14.88 -1.47
N LYS A 108 11.53 14.40 -2.27
CA LYS A 108 12.66 15.22 -2.74
C LYS A 108 12.18 16.35 -3.63
N ASP A 109 12.97 17.43 -3.64
CA ASP A 109 12.82 18.48 -4.62
C ASP A 109 13.05 17.91 -6.02
N PRO A 110 12.31 18.39 -7.03
CA PRO A 110 12.51 17.98 -8.41
C PRO A 110 13.95 18.20 -8.83
N ARG A 111 14.53 17.25 -9.54
CA ARG A 111 15.84 17.49 -10.18
C ARG A 111 15.63 18.43 -11.37
N THR A 112 15.83 19.73 -11.14
CA THR A 112 16.03 20.75 -12.20
C THR A 112 17.26 20.44 -13.04
#